data_AF-A0AAJ0UZP2-F1
#
_entry.id   AF-A0AAJ0UZP2-F1
#
_cell.length_a   1.000
_cell.length_b   1.000
_cell.length_c   1.000
_cell.angle_alpha   90.00
_cell.angle_beta   90.00
_cell.angle_gamma   90.00
#
_symmetry.space_group_name_H-M   'P 1'
#
loop_
_entity.id
_entity.type
_entity.pdbx_description
1 polymer ?
#
loop_
_entity_poly.entity_id
_entity_poly.type
_entity_poly.pdbx_seq_one_letter_code
_entity_poly.pdbx_strand_id
1 'polypeptide(L)' 'MNWYCDVERELSHIEGSIRLLEQTRSCFHKQTSITAPAYWRTRLNTVRQTAERNRTLLRRTDEILARLERL' A
#
# COMPACT_ATOMS: atom_id res chain seq x y z
N MET A 1 -14.23 -17.75 -1.55
CA MET A 1 -13.00 -16.92 -1.59
C MET A 1 -12.56 -16.67 -0.16
N ASN A 2 -11.25 -16.73 0.12
CA ASN A 2 -10.72 -16.54 1.46
C ASN A 2 -10.31 -15.07 1.61
N TRP A 3 -11.11 -14.30 2.34
CA TRP A 3 -10.91 -12.86 2.55
C TRP A 3 -9.49 -12.52 3.01
N TYR A 4 -8.89 -13.39 3.82
CA TYR A 4 -7.52 -13.22 4.31
C TYR A 4 -6.51 -13.27 3.16
N CYS A 5 -6.62 -14.26 2.27
CA CYS A 5 -5.74 -14.40 1.11
C CYS A 5 -5.91 -13.23 0.13
N ASP A 6 -7.14 -12.72 -0.03
CA ASP A 6 -7.42 -11.58 -0.90
C ASP A 6 -6.76 -10.30 -0.35
N VAL A 7 -6.86 -10.06 0.96
CA VAL A 7 -6.18 -8.93 1.64
C VAL A 7 -4.65 -9.06 1.58
N GLU A 8 -4.12 -10.26 1.81
CA GLU A 8 -2.67 -10.50 1.76
C GLU A 8 -2.09 -10.26 0.35
N ARG A 9 -2.84 -10.67 -0.69
CA ARG A 9 -2.47 -10.43 -2.08
C ARG A 9 -2.48 -8.93 -2.40
N GLU A 10 -3.52 -8.21 -1.99
CA GLU A 10 -3.61 -6.76 -2.20
C GLU A 10 -2.47 -6.02 -1.48
N LEU A 11 -2.16 -6.39 -0.23
CA LEU A 11 -1.02 -5.81 0.50
C LEU A 11 0.31 -6.06 -0.22
N SER A 12 0.52 -7.26 -0.77
CA SER A 12 1.73 -7.59 -1.53
C SER A 12 1.84 -6.78 -2.82
N HIS A 13 0.72 -6.56 -3.50
CA HIS A 13 0.66 -5.73 -4.70
C HIS A 13 0.92 -4.25 -4.41
N ILE A 14 0.32 -3.71 -3.33
CA ILE A 14 0.55 -2.33 -2.88
C ILE A 14 2.02 -2.13 -2.48
N GLU A 15 2.58 -3.06 -1.70
CA GLU A 15 3.99 -2.99 -1.27
C GLU A 15 4.95 -2.99 -2.47
N GLY A 16 4.73 -3.87 -3.45
CA GLY A 16 5.53 -3.91 -4.68
C GLY A 16 5.44 -2.61 -5.48
N SER A 17 4.24 -2.03 -5.55
CA SER A 17 4.01 -0.76 -6.24
C SER A 17 4.73 0.41 -5.56
N ILE A 18 4.67 0.49 -4.23
CA ILE A 18 5.40 1.52 -3.45
C ILE A 18 6.91 1.37 -3.62
N ARG A 19 7.44 0.14 -3.57
CA ARG A 19 8.88 -0.11 -3.84
C ARG A 19 9.30 0.36 -5.22
N LEU A 20 8.48 0.11 -6.23
CA LEU A 20 8.74 0.58 -7.59
C LEU A 20 8.75 2.12 -7.63
N LEU A 21 7.77 2.77 -6.99
CA LEU A 21 7.69 4.23 -6.92
C LEU A 21 8.90 4.85 -6.22
N GLU A 22 9.40 4.25 -5.14
CA GLU A 22 10.65 4.68 -4.48
C GLU A 22 11.82 4.67 -5.47
N GLN A 23 11.95 3.61 -6.26
CA GLN A 23 13.07 3.43 -7.20
C GLN A 23 12.96 4.34 -8.42
N THR A 24 11.74 4.63 -8.87
CA THR A 24 11.47 5.29 -10.16
C THR A 24 10.93 6.71 -10.00
N ARG A 25 10.96 7.26 -8.77
CA ARG A 25 10.52 8.63 -8.45
C ARG A 25 11.12 9.68 -9.37
N SER A 26 12.40 9.54 -9.72
CA SER A 26 13.12 10.46 -10.62
C SER A 26 12.71 10.34 -12.09
N CYS A 27 12.06 9.23 -12.47
CA CYS A 27 11.65 8.92 -13.84
C CYS A 27 10.21 9.36 -14.14
N PHE A 28 9.38 9.56 -13.11
CA PHE A 28 7.99 9.99 -13.30
C PHE A 28 7.88 11.50 -13.47
N HIS A 29 8.05 11.95 -14.71
CA HIS A 29 7.78 13.34 -15.10
C HIS A 29 6.28 13.70 -15.14
N LYS A 30 5.40 12.69 -15.20
CA LYS A 30 3.96 12.87 -15.27
C LYS A 30 3.33 12.58 -13.91
N GLN A 31 2.73 13.60 -13.30
CA GLN A 31 1.89 13.44 -12.12
C GLN A 31 0.62 12.68 -12.50
N THR A 32 0.64 11.37 -12.29
CA THR A 32 -0.55 10.51 -12.36
C THR A 32 -1.00 10.18 -10.95
N SER A 33 -2.28 9.86 -10.74
CA SER A 33 -2.80 9.53 -9.41
C SER A 33 -2.02 8.38 -8.75
N ILE A 34 -1.51 7.43 -9.53
CA ILE A 34 -0.72 6.28 -9.06
C ILE A 34 0.66 6.71 -8.54
N THR A 35 1.21 7.83 -9.03
CA THR A 35 2.47 8.38 -8.51
C THR A 35 2.28 9.22 -7.25
N ALA A 36 1.05 9.57 -6.90
CA ALA A 36 0.75 10.39 -5.72
C ALA A 36 0.69 9.52 -4.46
N PRO A 37 1.47 9.83 -3.40
CA PRO A 37 1.40 9.10 -2.14
C PRO A 37 0.00 9.07 -1.51
N ALA A 38 -0.80 10.12 -1.71
CA ALA A 38 -2.17 10.21 -1.22
C ALA A 38 -3.10 9.10 -1.76
N TYR A 39 -2.87 8.64 -3.00
CA TYR A 39 -3.62 7.54 -3.60
C TYR A 39 -3.40 6.23 -2.83
N TRP A 40 -2.13 5.88 -2.59
CA TRP A 40 -1.78 4.66 -1.84
C TRP A 40 -2.21 4.73 -0.39
N ARG A 41 -2.14 5.90 0.24
CA ARG A 41 -2.63 6.11 1.60
C ARG A 41 -4.12 5.80 1.72
N THR A 42 -4.91 6.27 0.75
CA THR A 42 -6.35 6.00 0.69
C THR A 42 -6.61 4.50 0.54
N ARG A 43 -5.88 3.84 -0.37
CA ARG A 43 -6.02 2.41 -0.62
C ARG A 43 -5.64 1.55 0.60
N LEU A 44 -4.55 1.89 1.28
CA LEU A 44 -4.11 1.22 2.51
C LEU A 44 -5.13 1.39 3.65
N ASN A 45 -5.75 2.56 3.78
CA ASN A 45 -6.82 2.78 4.76
C ASN A 45 -8.05 1.90 4.48
N THR A 46 -8.42 1.68 3.22
CA THR A 46 -9.47 0.73 2.85
C THR A 46 -9.07 -0.69 3.24
N VAL A 47 -7.85 -1.12 2.93
CA VAL A 47 -7.34 -2.46 3.32
C VAL A 47 -7.33 -2.61 4.84
N ARG A 48 -6.96 -1.57 5.59
CA ARG A 48 -6.98 -1.57 7.06
C ARG A 48 -8.38 -1.82 7.62
N GLN A 49 -9.42 -1.28 6.99
CA GLN A 49 -10.81 -1.52 7.40
C GLN A 49 -11.22 -2.98 7.13
N THR A 50 -10.76 -3.56 6.00
CA THR A 50 -11.04 -4.96 5.64
C THR A 50 -10.22 -5.98 6.43
N ALA A 51 -9.03 -5.61 6.90
CA ALA A 51 -8.15 -6.49 7.68
C ALA A 51 -8.72 -6.88 9.06
N GLU A 52 -9.79 -6.21 9.52
CA GLU A 52 -10.44 -6.42 10.82
C GLU A 52 -9.43 -6.49 11.99
N ARG A 53 -9.73 -7.23 13.06
CA ARG A 53 -8.85 -7.44 14.23
C ARG A 53 -7.66 -8.36 13.94
N ASN A 54 -7.33 -8.63 12.67
CA ASN A 54 -6.18 -9.45 12.31
C ASN A 54 -4.88 -8.66 12.54
N ARG A 55 -4.25 -8.91 13.69
CA ARG A 55 -3.02 -8.22 14.10
C ARG A 55 -1.89 -8.31 13.08
N THR A 56 -1.77 -9.42 12.37
CA THR A 56 -0.72 -9.62 11.36
C THR A 56 -0.94 -8.72 10.14
N LEU A 57 -2.17 -8.68 9.61
CA LEU A 57 -2.51 -7.83 8.48
C LEU A 57 -2.46 -6.34 8.85
N LEU A 58 -2.92 -5.97 10.04
CA LEU A 58 -2.83 -4.60 10.55
C LEU A 58 -1.37 -4.15 10.68
N ARG A 59 -0.51 -4.96 11.30
CA ARG A 59 0.92 -4.65 11.43
C ARG A 59 1.56 -4.44 10.06
N ARG A 60 1.30 -5.34 9.10
CA ARG A 60 1.84 -5.21 7.74
C ARG A 60 1.33 -3.94 7.04
N THR A 61 0.06 -3.60 7.23
CA THR A 61 -0.53 -2.37 6.69
C THR A 61 0.15 -1.13 7.27
N ASP A 62 0.38 -1.11 8.58
CA ASP A 62 1.06 -0.01 9.28
C ASP A 62 2.53 0.13 8.85
N GLU A 63 3.24 -0.98 8.61
CA GLU A 63 4.60 -0.98 8.07
C GLU A 63 4.67 -0.38 6.66
N ILE A 64 3.71 -0.72 5.80
CA ILE A 64 3.64 -0.17 4.44
C ILE A 64 3.26 1.32 4.48
N LEU A 65 2.36 1.72 5.38
CA LEU A 65 2.03 3.15 5.60
C LEU A 65 3.25 3.95 6.06
N ALA A 66 4.00 3.43 7.04
CA ALA A 66 5.21 4.10 7.53
C ALA A 66 6.29 4.23 6.44
N ARG A 67 6.36 3.27 5.51
CA ARG A 67 7.23 3.34 4.33
C ARG A 67 6.75 4.42 3.36
N LEU A 68 5.46 4.46 3.08
CA LEU A 68 4.83 5.47 2.22
C LEU A 68 5.00 6.90 2.76
N GLU A 69 4.97 7.10 4.08
CA GLU A 69 5.17 8.43 4.69
C GLU A 69 6.61 8.94 4.60
N ARG A 70 7.57 8.09 4.22
CA ARG A 70 8.98 8.47 3.97
C ARG A 70 9.24 8.86 2.51
N LEU A 71 8.27 8.66 1.62
CA LEU A 71 8.32 9.11 0.22
C LEU A 71 8.02 10.60 0.13
#